data_AF-A0A2M7P0H3-F1
#
_entry.id   AF-A0A2M7P0H3-F1
#
_cell.length_a   1.000
_cell.length_b   1.000
_cell.length_c   1.000
_cell.angle_alpha   90.00
_cell.angle_beta   90.00
_cell.angle_gamma   90.00
#
_symmetry.space_group_name_H-M   'P 1'
#
loop_
_entity.id
_entity.type
_entity.pdbx_description
1 polymer ?
#
loop_
_entity_poly.entity_id
_entity_poly.type
_entity_poly.pdbx_seq_one_letter_code
_entity_poly.pdbx_strand_id
1 'polypeptide(L)'
;MKRLPIGIQTFSEIINENYCYVDKTRIIYELINNGKYFFLSRPRRFGKSLLIDTLKDLFEGREELFKGLWLENKWLWNKKYPAIKISFGGGVRNTDELDIVIKNQFKNIYEDYELKDYEITLSNVMFLSLIRKLYKEYNSQVVILIDEYDKPILDNITDKDKATAIREDLKDLYSVLKEADSYIKFCFITGVSKFSKVSLFSGLNNLWDITLDERFATICGYTQNDLETVFMEYLVGVDLEKVKLWYNGYSWLGEGVYNPFDILLFLGSASREFKNYWFETGSPTFLLKLLKERKYYLP
;
A
#
# COMPACT_ATOMS: atom_id res chain seq x y z
N MET A 1 -3.12 -27.62 7.16
CA MET A 1 -2.29 -26.66 6.42
C MET A 1 -3.12 -25.69 5.59
N LYS A 2 -3.14 -24.42 5.97
CA LYS A 2 -3.72 -23.33 5.16
C LYS A 2 -2.82 -23.04 3.95
N ARG A 3 -3.40 -22.59 2.83
CA ARG A 3 -2.63 -22.25 1.60
C ARG A 3 -1.79 -20.99 1.81
N LEU A 4 -0.66 -20.86 1.11
CA LEU A 4 0.15 -19.63 1.09
C LEU A 4 -0.41 -18.60 0.09
N PRO A 5 -0.61 -17.32 0.48
CA PRO A 5 -1.19 -16.30 -0.41
C PRO A 5 -0.13 -15.72 -1.37
N ILE A 6 0.54 -16.56 -2.14
CA ILE A 6 1.59 -16.11 -3.07
C ILE A 6 0.96 -15.26 -4.18
N GLY A 7 1.28 -13.97 -4.19
CA GLY A 7 0.83 -13.04 -5.23
C GLY A 7 -0.58 -12.48 -5.02
N ILE A 8 -1.30 -12.93 -3.98
CA ILE A 8 -2.63 -12.44 -3.63
C ILE A 8 -2.47 -11.18 -2.76
N GLN A 9 -3.15 -10.10 -3.15
CA GLN A 9 -3.15 -8.83 -2.42
C GLN A 9 -4.54 -8.43 -1.91
N THR A 10 -5.56 -9.18 -2.30
CA THR A 10 -6.95 -8.96 -1.90
C THR A 10 -7.17 -9.55 -0.52
N PHE A 11 -7.47 -8.71 0.47
CA PHE A 11 -7.66 -9.14 1.85
C PHE A 11 -8.85 -10.09 1.98
N SER A 12 -9.99 -9.75 1.35
CA SER A 12 -11.18 -10.60 1.37
C SER A 12 -10.94 -11.98 0.76
N GLU A 13 -10.13 -12.07 -0.29
CA GLU A 13 -9.77 -13.37 -0.90
C GLU A 13 -8.95 -14.20 0.09
N ILE A 14 -7.92 -13.62 0.71
CA ILE A 14 -7.07 -14.32 1.69
C ILE A 14 -7.92 -14.90 2.84
N ILE A 15 -8.88 -14.12 3.36
CA ILE A 15 -9.74 -14.55 4.46
C ILE A 15 -10.77 -15.60 4.00
N ASN A 16 -11.52 -15.33 2.93
CA ASN A 16 -12.61 -16.20 2.48
C ASN A 16 -12.09 -17.56 1.97
N GLU A 17 -10.93 -17.58 1.32
CA GLU A 17 -10.31 -18.79 0.79
C GLU A 17 -9.37 -19.48 1.81
N ASN A 18 -9.36 -18.99 3.06
CA ASN A 18 -8.64 -19.53 4.22
C ASN A 18 -7.13 -19.72 3.96
N TYR A 19 -6.48 -18.69 3.40
CA TYR A 19 -5.03 -18.61 3.26
C TYR A 19 -4.35 -18.31 4.62
N CYS A 20 -3.05 -18.54 4.71
CA CYS A 20 -2.21 -18.02 5.79
C CYS A 20 -2.28 -16.48 5.77
N TYR A 21 -2.69 -15.88 6.88
CA TYR A 21 -2.74 -14.43 7.06
C TYR A 21 -2.04 -14.07 8.37
N VAL A 22 -1.11 -13.12 8.30
CA VAL A 22 -0.45 -12.57 9.48
C VAL A 22 -1.26 -11.36 9.94
N ASP A 23 -1.86 -11.48 11.12
CA ASP A 23 -2.73 -10.45 11.66
C ASP A 23 -1.95 -9.21 12.11
N LYS A 24 -2.09 -8.11 11.35
CA LYS A 24 -1.53 -6.79 11.68
C LYS A 24 -2.58 -5.81 12.21
N THR A 25 -3.79 -6.28 12.50
CA THR A 25 -4.94 -5.43 12.81
C THR A 25 -4.80 -4.63 14.10
N ARG A 26 -4.02 -5.11 15.08
CA ARG A 26 -3.63 -4.31 16.25
C ARG A 26 -2.88 -3.04 15.88
N ILE A 27 -1.88 -3.16 15.00
CA ILE A 27 -1.05 -2.03 14.56
C ILE A 27 -1.89 -1.06 13.72
N ILE A 28 -2.80 -1.57 12.91
CA ILE A 28 -3.79 -0.78 12.16
C ILE A 28 -4.69 0.03 13.11
N TYR A 29 -5.18 -0.59 14.19
CA TYR A 29 -6.00 0.11 15.18
C TYR A 29 -5.23 1.26 15.85
N GLU A 30 -3.98 1.03 16.23
CA GLU A 30 -3.11 2.07 16.78
C GLU A 30 -2.88 3.18 15.76
N LEU A 31 -2.63 2.84 14.49
CA LEU A 31 -2.45 3.82 13.41
C LEU A 31 -3.66 4.75 13.30
N ILE A 32 -4.86 4.19 13.18
CA ILE A 32 -6.09 4.95 12.95
C ILE A 32 -6.42 5.89 14.12
N ASN A 33 -6.04 5.53 15.34
CA ASN A 33 -6.32 6.33 16.54
C ASN A 33 -5.30 7.46 16.77
N ASN A 34 -4.17 7.48 16.06
CA ASN A 34 -3.10 8.45 16.30
C ASN A 34 -3.10 9.63 15.30
N GLY A 35 -3.94 9.63 14.28
CA GLY A 35 -3.91 10.69 13.28
C GLY A 35 -4.86 10.49 12.10
N LYS A 36 -4.71 11.34 11.10
CA LYS A 36 -5.59 11.40 9.94
C LYS A 36 -4.88 11.18 8.60
N TYR A 37 -3.68 11.74 8.43
CA TYR A 37 -2.93 11.68 7.18
C TYR A 37 -1.61 10.96 7.42
N PHE A 38 -1.44 9.82 6.75
CA PHE A 38 -0.30 8.93 6.95
C PHE A 38 0.40 8.63 5.64
N PHE A 39 1.72 8.53 5.74
CA PHE A 39 2.58 8.09 4.66
C PHE A 39 3.46 6.93 5.13
N LEU A 40 3.48 5.87 4.33
CA LEU A 40 4.34 4.72 4.54
C LEU A 40 5.19 4.43 3.30
N SER A 41 6.51 4.45 3.44
CA SER A 41 7.42 3.92 2.43
C SER A 41 7.94 2.55 2.86
N ARG A 42 7.77 1.55 2.00
CA ARG A 42 8.38 0.22 2.15
C ARG A 42 8.85 -0.28 0.79
N PRO A 43 9.89 -1.12 0.72
CA PRO A 43 10.32 -1.71 -0.54
C PRO A 43 9.19 -2.50 -1.23
N ARG A 44 9.35 -2.81 -2.51
CA ARG A 44 8.38 -3.67 -3.24
C ARG A 44 8.20 -5.00 -2.51
N ARG A 45 7.02 -5.61 -2.64
CA ARG A 45 6.68 -6.94 -2.07
C ARG A 45 6.62 -7.04 -0.53
N PHE A 46 6.52 -5.92 0.18
CA PHE A 46 6.39 -5.89 1.65
C PHE A 46 4.96 -5.97 2.22
N GLY A 47 3.95 -6.17 1.37
CA GLY A 47 2.55 -6.25 1.82
C GLY A 47 1.82 -4.90 1.91
N LYS A 48 2.37 -3.83 1.34
CA LYS A 48 1.72 -2.50 1.30
C LYS A 48 0.32 -2.54 0.68
N SER A 49 0.16 -3.19 -0.48
CA SER A 49 -1.12 -3.28 -1.19
C SER A 49 -2.15 -4.10 -0.41
N LEU A 50 -1.71 -5.16 0.29
CA LEU A 50 -2.55 -5.93 1.21
C LEU A 50 -2.99 -5.06 2.39
N LEU A 51 -2.10 -4.26 2.98
CA LEU A 51 -2.44 -3.32 4.04
C LEU A 51 -3.48 -2.29 3.59
N ILE A 52 -3.34 -1.73 2.38
CA ILE A 52 -4.33 -0.84 1.77
C ILE A 52 -5.69 -1.54 1.66
N ASP A 53 -5.71 -2.80 1.22
CA ASP A 53 -6.95 -3.55 1.06
C ASP A 53 -7.61 -3.88 2.40
N THR A 54 -6.83 -4.28 3.41
CA THR A 54 -7.31 -4.46 4.79
C THR A 54 -7.88 -3.18 5.37
N LEU A 55 -7.26 -2.02 5.13
CA LEU A 55 -7.78 -0.71 5.55
C LEU A 55 -9.12 -0.40 4.87
N LYS A 56 -9.23 -0.63 3.55
CA LYS A 56 -10.47 -0.42 2.80
C LYS A 56 -11.61 -1.22 3.42
N ASP A 57 -11.40 -2.52 3.61
CA ASP A 57 -12.41 -3.44 4.14
C ASP A 57 -12.81 -3.11 5.58
N LEU A 58 -11.85 -2.66 6.39
CA LEU A 58 -12.10 -2.22 7.77
C LEU A 58 -13.03 -0.99 7.79
N PHE A 59 -12.72 0.03 6.98
CA PHE A 59 -13.48 1.27 6.96
C PHE A 59 -14.87 1.13 6.30
N GLU A 60 -15.00 0.26 5.31
CA GLU A 60 -16.29 -0.12 4.71
C GLU A 60 -17.15 -0.98 5.67
N GLY A 61 -16.57 -1.43 6.78
CA GLY A 61 -17.27 -2.18 7.83
C GLY A 61 -17.63 -3.60 7.41
N ARG A 62 -16.72 -4.28 6.70
CA ARG A 62 -16.83 -5.70 6.33
C ARG A 62 -16.48 -6.61 7.50
N GLU A 63 -17.27 -6.54 8.57
CA GLU A 63 -17.07 -7.25 9.85
C GLU A 63 -16.79 -8.75 9.67
N GLU A 64 -17.44 -9.38 8.71
CA GLU A 64 -17.28 -10.80 8.40
C GLU A 64 -15.84 -11.20 8.07
N LEU A 65 -15.03 -10.29 7.52
CA LEU A 65 -13.63 -10.52 7.17
C LEU A 65 -12.67 -10.41 8.35
N PHE A 66 -13.12 -9.86 9.48
CA PHE A 66 -12.29 -9.63 10.66
C PHE A 66 -12.56 -10.61 11.81
N LYS A 67 -13.45 -11.58 11.61
CA LYS A 67 -13.73 -12.63 12.60
C LYS A 67 -12.46 -13.43 12.92
N GLY A 68 -12.16 -13.57 14.21
CA GLY A 68 -10.96 -14.23 14.71
C GLY A 68 -9.67 -13.40 14.61
N LEU A 69 -9.73 -12.17 14.06
CA LEU A 69 -8.62 -11.22 14.10
C LEU A 69 -8.69 -10.36 15.36
N TRP A 70 -7.58 -9.74 15.74
CA TRP A 70 -7.49 -8.91 16.94
C TRP A 70 -8.52 -7.75 16.94
N LEU A 71 -8.83 -7.20 15.76
CA LEU A 71 -9.78 -6.09 15.62
C LEU A 71 -11.26 -6.45 15.83
N GLU A 72 -11.64 -7.73 15.79
CA GLU A 72 -13.04 -8.19 15.79
C GLU A 72 -13.89 -7.48 16.86
N ASN A 73 -13.38 -7.42 18.09
CA ASN A 73 -14.09 -6.87 19.25
C ASN A 73 -13.61 -5.47 19.66
N LYS A 74 -12.84 -4.79 18.79
CA LYS A 74 -12.22 -3.49 19.08
C LYS A 74 -12.67 -2.38 18.13
N TRP A 75 -13.32 -2.74 17.02
CA TRP A 75 -13.86 -1.80 16.04
C TRP A 75 -15.37 -1.57 16.21
N LEU A 76 -15.83 -0.38 15.84
CA LEU A 76 -17.26 -0.04 15.82
C LEU A 76 -17.83 -0.34 14.43
N TRP A 77 -18.25 -1.59 14.19
CA TRP A 77 -18.73 -2.08 12.89
C TRP A 77 -19.99 -1.39 12.37
N ASN A 78 -20.77 -0.77 13.26
CA ASN A 78 -21.92 0.05 12.86
C ASN A 78 -21.51 1.36 12.17
N LYS A 79 -20.25 1.77 12.26
CA LYS A 79 -19.75 3.01 11.66
C LYS A 79 -18.96 2.72 10.39
N LYS A 80 -19.60 2.97 9.25
CA LYS A 80 -19.05 2.76 7.91
C LYS A 80 -18.64 4.08 7.26
N TYR A 81 -17.58 4.03 6.47
CA TYR A 81 -17.08 5.15 5.71
C TYR A 81 -16.83 4.71 4.27
N PRO A 82 -17.30 5.47 3.27
CA PRO A 82 -16.93 5.21 1.88
C PRO A 82 -15.41 5.37 1.72
N ALA A 83 -14.79 4.48 0.98
CA ALA A 83 -13.36 4.43 0.74
C ALA A 83 -13.04 4.57 -0.76
N ILE A 84 -12.21 5.57 -1.08
CA ILE A 84 -11.59 5.75 -2.39
C ILE A 84 -10.21 5.08 -2.36
N LYS A 85 -10.04 4.04 -3.17
CA LYS A 85 -8.74 3.39 -3.40
C LYS A 85 -8.22 3.74 -4.78
N ILE A 86 -7.03 4.36 -4.84
CA ILE A 86 -6.33 4.68 -6.09
C ILE A 86 -5.02 3.89 -6.10
N SER A 87 -4.72 3.23 -7.22
CA SER A 87 -3.46 2.51 -7.41
C SER A 87 -2.77 2.97 -8.69
N PHE A 88 -1.48 3.27 -8.58
CA PHE A 88 -0.61 3.50 -9.74
C PHE A 88 0.22 2.26 -10.08
N GLY A 89 -0.30 1.07 -9.74
CA GLY A 89 0.33 -0.20 -10.06
C GLY A 89 0.50 -0.47 -11.56
N GLY A 90 -0.35 0.13 -12.39
CA GLY A 90 -0.17 0.18 -13.85
C GLY A 90 0.92 1.18 -14.23
N GLY A 91 1.80 0.80 -15.15
CA GLY A 91 2.79 1.74 -15.70
C GLY A 91 2.13 2.79 -16.58
N VAL A 92 2.68 4.00 -16.60
CA VAL A 92 2.27 5.10 -17.48
C VAL A 92 3.50 5.71 -18.15
N ARG A 93 3.37 6.17 -19.39
CA ARG A 93 4.51 6.69 -20.18
C ARG A 93 4.55 8.21 -20.27
N ASN A 94 3.43 8.88 -20.02
CA ASN A 94 3.29 10.33 -20.13
C ASN A 94 2.08 10.83 -19.32
N THR A 95 1.88 12.15 -19.32
CA THR A 95 0.80 12.86 -18.63
C THR A 95 -0.58 12.51 -19.14
N ASP A 96 -0.76 12.35 -20.46
CA ASP A 96 -2.06 12.01 -21.05
C ASP A 96 -2.52 10.61 -20.62
N GLU A 97 -1.61 9.63 -20.66
CA GLU A 97 -1.87 8.27 -20.17
C GLU A 97 -2.17 8.27 -18.67
N LEU A 98 -1.45 9.08 -17.88
CA LEU A 98 -1.68 9.22 -16.45
C LEU A 98 -3.10 9.74 -16.15
N ASP A 99 -3.51 10.82 -16.81
CA ASP A 99 -4.83 11.42 -16.62
C ASP A 99 -5.94 10.46 -17.03
N ILE A 100 -5.79 9.72 -18.14
CA ILE A 100 -6.73 8.66 -18.55
C ILE A 100 -6.83 7.55 -17.49
N VAL A 101 -5.70 7.08 -16.97
CA VAL A 101 -5.66 6.02 -15.94
C VAL A 101 -6.35 6.49 -14.65
N ILE A 102 -6.13 7.74 -14.23
CA ILE A 102 -6.78 8.32 -13.05
C ILE A 102 -8.29 8.45 -13.27
N LYS A 103 -8.71 9.00 -14.42
CA LYS A 103 -10.13 9.17 -14.78
C LYS A 103 -10.88 7.84 -14.81
N ASN A 104 -10.28 6.80 -15.39
CA ASN A 104 -10.87 5.47 -15.43
C ASN A 104 -11.05 4.88 -14.03
N GLN A 105 -10.08 5.06 -13.13
CA GLN A 105 -10.23 4.65 -11.74
C GLN A 105 -11.38 5.39 -11.05
N PHE A 106 -11.51 6.70 -11.24
CA PHE A 106 -12.64 7.46 -10.69
C PHE A 106 -13.98 7.00 -11.25
N LYS A 107 -14.05 6.75 -12.56
CA LYS A 107 -15.25 6.18 -13.19
C LYS A 107 -15.64 4.85 -12.55
N ASN A 108 -14.71 3.93 -12.37
CA ASN A 108 -14.99 2.66 -11.71
C ASN A 108 -15.49 2.86 -10.28
N ILE A 109 -14.92 3.81 -9.53
CA ILE A 109 -15.40 4.13 -8.18
C ILE A 109 -16.81 4.74 -8.22
N TYR A 110 -17.13 5.61 -9.18
CA TYR A 110 -18.49 6.10 -9.37
C TYR A 110 -19.46 4.94 -9.62
N GLU A 111 -19.07 3.96 -10.44
CA GLU A 111 -19.88 2.77 -10.74
C GLU A 111 -20.03 1.84 -9.51
N ASP A 112 -18.94 1.55 -8.80
CA ASP A 112 -18.92 0.69 -7.60
C ASP A 112 -19.81 1.24 -6.47
N TYR A 113 -19.91 2.56 -6.36
CA TYR A 113 -20.77 3.25 -5.39
C TYR A 113 -22.13 3.67 -5.96
N GLU A 114 -22.47 3.24 -7.18
CA GLU A 114 -23.72 3.56 -7.88
C GLU A 114 -24.05 5.07 -7.96
N LEU A 115 -23.01 5.90 -7.98
CA LEU A 115 -23.11 7.35 -7.98
C LEU A 115 -23.48 7.88 -9.37
N LYS A 116 -24.52 8.70 -9.43
CA LYS A 116 -25.02 9.29 -10.68
C LYS A 116 -24.37 10.65 -11.00
N ASP A 117 -24.52 11.07 -12.25
CA ASP A 117 -24.29 12.44 -12.73
C ASP A 117 -22.86 12.98 -12.54
N TYR A 118 -21.81 12.20 -12.86
CA TYR A 118 -20.44 12.71 -12.86
C TYR A 118 -20.05 13.29 -14.23
N GLU A 119 -19.33 14.40 -14.21
CA GLU A 119 -18.79 15.04 -15.41
C GLU A 119 -17.35 14.57 -15.66
N ILE A 120 -17.05 14.20 -16.91
CA ILE A 120 -15.69 13.86 -17.31
C ILE A 120 -14.94 15.16 -17.61
N THR A 121 -14.01 15.53 -16.74
CA THR A 121 -13.22 16.77 -16.80
C THR A 121 -11.81 16.51 -16.25
N LEU A 122 -11.03 17.50 -15.85
CA LEU A 122 -9.71 17.32 -15.24
C LEU A 122 -9.74 16.36 -14.05
N SER A 123 -8.73 15.51 -13.91
CA SER A 123 -8.66 14.47 -12.87
C SER A 123 -8.74 15.05 -11.43
N ASN A 124 -8.06 16.15 -11.14
CA ASN A 124 -8.17 16.83 -9.84
C ASN A 124 -9.61 17.30 -9.52
N VAL A 125 -10.32 17.85 -10.51
CA VAL A 125 -11.73 18.28 -10.36
C VAL A 125 -12.64 17.07 -10.15
N MET A 126 -12.44 15.99 -10.92
CA MET A 126 -13.18 14.75 -10.74
C MET A 126 -12.95 14.14 -9.35
N PHE A 127 -11.71 14.19 -8.83
CA PHE A 127 -11.37 13.66 -7.52
C PHE A 127 -12.08 14.42 -6.40
N LEU A 128 -12.06 15.75 -6.44
CA LEU A 128 -12.76 16.59 -5.47
C LEU A 128 -14.27 16.36 -5.51
N SER A 129 -14.84 16.28 -6.72
CA SER A 129 -16.26 16.00 -6.93
C SER A 129 -16.65 14.64 -6.36
N LEU A 130 -15.81 13.61 -6.58
CA LEU A 130 -16.03 12.27 -6.06
C LEU A 130 -16.05 12.26 -4.53
N ILE A 131 -15.07 12.91 -3.88
CA ILE A 131 -15.03 13.01 -2.41
C ILE A 131 -16.29 13.71 -1.89
N ARG A 132 -16.68 14.85 -2.48
CA ARG A 132 -17.87 15.60 -2.05
C ARG A 132 -19.17 14.81 -2.25
N LYS A 133 -19.28 14.06 -3.35
CA LYS A 133 -20.44 13.22 -3.64
C LYS A 133 -20.55 12.07 -2.66
N LEU A 134 -19.47 11.31 -2.43
CA LEU A 134 -19.46 10.23 -1.44
C LEU A 134 -19.81 10.76 -0.05
N TYR A 135 -19.26 11.91 0.34
CA TYR A 135 -19.61 12.55 1.60
C TYR A 135 -21.12 12.84 1.72
N LYS A 136 -21.73 13.38 0.65
CA LYS A 136 -23.14 13.74 0.63
C LYS A 136 -24.06 12.52 0.61
N GLU A 137 -23.79 11.54 -0.25
CA GLU A 137 -24.63 10.34 -0.40
C GLU A 137 -24.59 9.44 0.84
N TYR A 138 -23.41 9.28 1.46
CA TYR A 138 -23.24 8.43 2.64
C TYR A 138 -23.38 9.18 3.97
N ASN A 139 -23.56 10.51 3.93
CA ASN A 139 -23.56 11.40 5.09
C ASN A 139 -22.40 11.08 6.08
N SER A 140 -21.23 10.77 5.52
CA SER A 140 -20.08 10.26 6.25
C SER A 140 -18.79 10.72 5.58
N GLN A 141 -17.77 10.98 6.39
CA GLN A 141 -16.45 11.34 5.88
C GLN A 141 -15.83 10.21 5.06
N VAL A 142 -15.01 10.55 4.06
CA VAL A 142 -14.46 9.63 3.07
C VAL A 142 -13.05 9.19 3.47
N VAL A 143 -12.74 7.93 3.27
CA VAL A 143 -11.42 7.35 3.45
C VAL A 143 -10.68 7.37 2.12
N ILE A 144 -9.42 7.79 2.12
CA ILE A 144 -8.60 7.90 0.90
C ILE A 144 -7.35 7.03 1.03
N LEU A 145 -7.20 6.07 0.13
CA LEU A 145 -6.10 5.11 0.14
C LEU A 145 -5.38 5.17 -1.21
N ILE A 146 -4.10 5.51 -1.20
CA ILE A 146 -3.29 5.68 -2.42
C ILE A 146 -2.11 4.71 -2.38
N ASP A 147 -2.06 3.80 -3.34
CA ASP A 147 -0.98 2.82 -3.50
C ASP A 147 -0.06 3.16 -4.68
N GLU A 148 1.22 2.83 -4.52
CA GLU A 148 2.32 3.14 -5.44
C GLU A 148 2.37 4.61 -5.93
N TYR A 149 2.13 5.58 -5.04
CA TYR A 149 2.00 7.02 -5.35
C TYR A 149 3.12 7.62 -6.25
N ASP A 150 4.33 7.08 -6.15
CA ASP A 150 5.53 7.56 -6.81
C ASP A 150 5.86 6.82 -8.10
N LYS A 151 5.16 5.72 -8.40
CA LYS A 151 5.49 4.85 -9.52
C LYS A 151 5.45 5.52 -10.89
N PRO A 152 4.46 6.36 -11.23
CA PRO A 152 4.46 7.07 -12.51
C PRO A 152 5.75 7.87 -12.75
N ILE A 153 6.30 8.48 -11.69
CA ILE A 153 7.55 9.22 -11.73
C ILE A 153 8.75 8.26 -11.87
N LEU A 154 8.76 7.18 -11.08
CA LEU A 154 9.87 6.22 -11.07
C LEU A 154 10.02 5.48 -12.41
N ASP A 155 8.92 5.16 -13.08
CA ASP A 155 8.93 4.47 -14.38
C ASP A 155 9.51 5.36 -15.49
N ASN A 156 9.40 6.69 -15.32
CA ASN A 156 9.89 7.69 -16.27
C ASN A 156 11.16 8.42 -15.80
N ILE A 157 11.82 7.97 -14.73
CA ILE A 157 12.90 8.73 -14.05
C ILE A 157 14.10 9.08 -14.94
N THR A 158 14.34 8.32 -16.01
CA THR A 158 15.44 8.55 -16.97
C THR A 158 15.14 9.70 -17.94
N ASP A 159 13.87 10.04 -18.12
CA ASP A 159 13.40 11.16 -18.93
C ASP A 159 12.97 12.30 -17.98
N LYS A 160 13.88 13.24 -17.73
CA LYS A 160 13.68 14.28 -16.72
C LYS A 160 12.47 15.17 -17.01
N ASP A 161 12.20 15.47 -18.28
CA ASP A 161 11.11 16.37 -18.66
C ASP A 161 9.77 15.67 -18.44
N LYS A 162 9.64 14.40 -18.88
CA LYS A 162 8.43 13.60 -18.60
C LYS A 162 8.21 13.36 -17.12
N ALA A 163 9.26 12.99 -16.38
CA ALA A 163 9.17 12.76 -14.94
C ALA A 163 8.77 14.04 -14.17
N THR A 164 9.16 15.21 -14.68
CA THR A 164 8.79 16.50 -14.10
C THR A 164 7.33 16.84 -14.42
N ALA A 165 6.89 16.66 -15.66
CA ALA A 165 5.49 16.88 -16.05
C ALA A 165 4.52 15.97 -15.26
N ILE A 166 4.80 14.67 -15.20
CA ILE A 166 4.04 13.69 -14.39
C ILE A 166 3.99 14.09 -12.92
N ARG A 167 5.09 14.63 -12.38
CA ARG A 167 5.13 15.07 -10.98
C ARG A 167 4.21 16.26 -10.73
N GLU A 168 4.17 17.24 -11.64
CA GLU A 168 3.26 18.38 -11.48
C GLU A 168 1.79 17.95 -11.57
N ASP A 169 1.42 17.04 -12.47
CA ASP A 169 0.06 16.50 -12.55
C ASP A 169 -0.34 15.76 -11.26
N LEU A 170 0.55 14.92 -10.72
CA LEU A 170 0.31 14.22 -9.46
C LEU A 170 0.22 15.19 -8.27
N LYS A 171 1.02 16.26 -8.27
CA LYS A 171 0.97 17.31 -7.25
C LYS A 171 -0.37 18.04 -7.28
N ASP A 172 -0.89 18.36 -8.47
CA ASP A 172 -2.21 18.95 -8.64
C ASP A 172 -3.31 18.01 -8.15
N LEU A 173 -3.22 16.71 -8.46
CA LEU A 173 -4.13 15.69 -7.96
C LEU A 173 -4.12 15.62 -6.42
N TYR A 174 -2.95 15.56 -5.79
CA TYR A 174 -2.85 15.45 -4.33
C TYR A 174 -3.18 16.75 -3.59
N SER A 175 -3.08 17.90 -4.25
CA SER A 175 -3.48 19.19 -3.67
C SER A 175 -4.96 19.21 -3.28
N VAL A 176 -5.80 18.44 -3.97
CA VAL A 176 -7.23 18.24 -3.68
C VAL A 176 -7.46 17.78 -2.24
N LEU A 177 -6.57 16.97 -1.68
CA LEU A 177 -6.71 16.45 -0.31
C LEU A 177 -6.72 17.59 0.73
N LYS A 178 -5.99 18.69 0.46
CA LYS A 178 -6.00 19.87 1.33
C LYS A 178 -7.32 20.61 1.27
N GLU A 179 -7.86 20.81 0.06
CA GLU A 179 -9.16 21.45 -0.13
C GLU A 179 -10.29 20.60 0.46
N ALA A 180 -10.18 19.28 0.34
CA ALA A 180 -11.20 18.34 0.78
C ALA A 180 -11.10 17.95 2.27
N ASP A 181 -10.24 18.60 3.08
CA ASP A 181 -9.92 18.15 4.43
C ASP A 181 -11.17 17.89 5.30
N SER A 182 -12.16 18.77 5.27
CA SER A 182 -13.39 18.61 6.05
C SER A 182 -14.18 17.34 5.73
N TYR A 183 -14.04 16.83 4.49
CA TYR A 183 -14.73 15.64 4.00
C TYR A 183 -13.95 14.35 4.27
N ILE A 184 -12.66 14.44 4.60
CA ILE A 184 -11.78 13.27 4.75
C ILE A 184 -11.84 12.73 6.18
N LYS A 185 -12.02 11.42 6.33
CA LYS A 185 -11.94 10.70 7.60
C LYS A 185 -10.50 10.28 7.92
N PHE A 186 -9.85 9.71 6.92
CA PHE A 186 -8.55 9.08 7.02
C PHE A 186 -7.92 9.05 5.63
N CYS A 187 -6.62 9.32 5.55
CA CYS A 187 -5.84 9.28 4.32
C CYS A 187 -4.56 8.50 4.55
N PHE A 188 -4.31 7.48 3.73
CA PHE A 188 -3.09 6.68 3.78
C PHE A 188 -2.48 6.56 2.40
N ILE A 189 -1.23 6.99 2.30
CA ILE A 189 -0.47 7.02 1.05
C ILE A 189 0.74 6.11 1.21
N THR A 190 0.98 5.25 0.23
CA THR A 190 2.08 4.29 0.30
C THR A 190 2.84 4.18 -1.02
N GLY A 191 4.13 3.84 -0.93
CA GLY A 191 5.02 3.77 -2.09
C GLY A 191 6.40 3.21 -1.75
N VAL A 192 7.33 3.34 -2.69
CA VAL A 192 8.69 2.77 -2.54
C VAL A 192 9.70 3.82 -2.10
N SER A 193 9.62 5.02 -2.62
CA SER A 193 10.61 6.09 -2.46
C SER A 193 10.06 7.26 -1.67
N LYS A 194 10.93 7.93 -0.91
CA LYS A 194 10.67 9.23 -0.27
C LYS A 194 11.08 10.43 -1.13
N PHE A 195 11.86 10.21 -2.20
CA PHE A 195 12.39 11.31 -3.03
C PHE A 195 11.28 12.14 -3.68
N SER A 196 10.19 11.50 -4.08
CA SER A 196 9.03 12.16 -4.69
C SER A 196 8.15 12.86 -3.65
N LYS A 197 8.25 12.50 -2.36
CA LYS A 197 7.40 13.03 -1.29
C LYS A 197 7.60 14.53 -1.07
N VAL A 198 8.86 14.98 -1.06
CA VAL A 198 9.23 16.37 -0.72
C VAL A 198 8.65 17.36 -1.73
N SER A 199 8.59 16.99 -3.02
CA SER A 199 8.04 17.83 -4.06
C SER A 199 6.51 17.70 -4.21
N LEU A 200 5.99 16.47 -4.17
CA LEU A 200 4.55 16.19 -4.36
C LEU A 200 3.68 16.71 -3.23
N PHE A 201 4.14 16.65 -1.98
CA PHE A 201 3.33 17.01 -0.81
C PHE A 201 3.75 18.34 -0.16
N SER A 202 4.45 19.19 -0.90
CA SER A 202 4.81 20.54 -0.45
C SER A 202 3.60 21.41 -0.07
N GLY A 203 2.40 21.08 -0.58
CA GLY A 203 1.14 21.70 -0.17
C GLY A 203 0.41 21.00 0.98
N LEU A 204 0.79 19.77 1.33
CA LEU A 204 0.12 18.87 2.27
C LEU A 204 0.99 18.71 3.54
N ASN A 205 1.03 19.78 4.34
CA ASN A 205 1.97 19.93 5.48
C ASN A 205 1.65 19.03 6.69
N ASN A 206 0.58 18.25 6.65
CA ASN A 206 0.08 17.41 7.74
C ASN A 206 0.31 15.90 7.51
N LEU A 207 1.08 15.52 6.49
CA LEU A 207 1.34 14.11 6.16
C LEU A 207 2.37 13.48 7.10
N TRP A 208 1.91 12.67 8.05
CA TRP A 208 2.80 12.00 8.98
C TRP A 208 3.55 10.84 8.32
N ASP A 209 4.87 10.95 8.24
CA ASP A 209 5.76 9.84 7.84
C ASP A 209 5.91 8.81 8.97
N ILE A 210 5.29 7.65 8.82
CA ILE A 210 5.43 6.54 9.78
C ILE A 210 6.51 5.53 9.36
N THR A 211 7.27 5.82 8.31
CA THR A 211 8.22 4.85 7.73
C THR A 211 9.28 4.38 8.73
N LEU A 212 9.80 5.28 9.57
CA LEU A 212 10.84 5.01 10.57
C LEU A 212 10.30 5.16 11.99
N ASP A 213 8.98 5.06 12.15
CA ASP A 213 8.35 5.08 13.46
C ASP A 213 8.33 3.65 14.02
N GLU A 214 8.99 3.45 15.15
CA GLU A 214 9.16 2.13 15.78
C GLU A 214 7.82 1.43 16.05
N ARG A 215 6.75 2.20 16.33
CA ARG A 215 5.40 1.69 16.62
C ARG A 215 4.78 0.99 15.42
N PHE A 216 5.20 1.41 14.22
CA PHE A 216 4.70 0.88 12.94
C PHE A 216 5.77 0.08 12.19
N ALA A 217 6.89 -0.26 12.84
CA ALA A 217 8.00 -0.98 12.20
C ALA A 217 7.53 -2.26 11.50
N THR A 218 6.68 -3.05 12.17
CA THR A 218 6.23 -4.37 11.73
C THR A 218 4.84 -4.37 11.09
N ILE A 219 4.28 -3.18 10.74
CA ILE A 219 2.99 -3.07 10.03
C ILE A 219 3.00 -3.74 8.65
N CYS A 220 4.19 -3.88 8.08
CA CYS A 220 4.49 -4.57 6.83
C CYS A 220 5.72 -5.45 7.05
N GLY A 221 5.73 -6.64 6.46
CA GLY A 221 6.75 -7.66 6.78
C GLY A 221 6.26 -8.69 7.80
N TYR A 222 6.99 -9.80 7.90
CA TYR A 222 6.75 -10.82 8.93
C TYR A 222 7.84 -10.73 10.01
N THR A 223 7.45 -10.83 11.26
CA THR A 223 8.37 -10.96 12.40
C THR A 223 8.83 -12.41 12.56
N GLN A 224 9.77 -12.66 13.47
CA GLN A 224 10.12 -14.04 13.85
C GLN A 224 8.89 -14.78 14.39
N ASN A 225 8.13 -14.12 15.27
CA ASN A 225 6.94 -14.69 15.86
C ASN A 225 5.88 -15.04 14.80
N ASP A 226 5.71 -14.20 13.77
CA ASP A 226 4.77 -14.48 12.68
C ASP A 226 5.15 -15.76 11.92
N LEU A 227 6.45 -15.99 11.67
CA LEU A 227 6.94 -17.23 11.05
C LEU A 227 6.59 -18.45 11.91
N GLU A 228 6.97 -18.41 13.18
CA GLU A 228 6.86 -19.54 14.09
C GLU A 228 5.42 -19.85 14.50
N THR A 229 4.48 -18.91 14.31
CA THR A 229 3.07 -19.11 14.64
C THR A 229 2.21 -19.36 13.40
N VAL A 230 2.19 -18.45 12.43
CA VAL A 230 1.29 -18.52 11.26
C VAL A 230 1.77 -19.54 10.23
N PHE A 231 3.08 -19.72 10.12
CA PHE A 231 3.69 -20.60 9.12
C PHE A 231 4.28 -21.88 9.74
N MET A 232 3.98 -22.19 11.00
CA MET A 232 4.54 -23.33 11.75
C MET A 232 4.51 -24.64 10.97
N GLU A 233 3.37 -24.98 10.34
CA GLU A 233 3.22 -26.21 9.56
C GLU A 233 4.20 -26.29 8.37
N TYR A 234 4.60 -25.15 7.80
CA TYR A 234 5.54 -25.08 6.67
C TYR A 234 7.02 -25.17 7.11
N LEU A 235 7.31 -24.94 8.39
CA LEU A 235 8.68 -24.84 8.91
C LEU A 235 9.27 -26.18 9.36
N VAL A 236 8.53 -27.28 9.26
CA VAL A 236 9.04 -28.62 9.59
C VAL A 236 10.24 -28.96 8.70
N GLY A 237 11.40 -29.19 9.33
CA GLY A 237 12.67 -29.50 8.66
C GLY A 237 13.36 -28.28 8.01
N VAL A 238 12.90 -27.06 8.29
CA VAL A 238 13.52 -25.82 7.79
C VAL A 238 14.59 -25.33 8.78
N ASP A 239 15.75 -24.98 8.25
CA ASP A 239 16.81 -24.28 9.00
C ASP A 239 16.42 -22.79 9.17
N LEU A 240 15.88 -22.45 10.34
CA LEU A 240 15.41 -21.09 10.65
C LEU A 240 16.54 -20.07 10.74
N GLU A 241 17.74 -20.46 11.18
CA GLU A 241 18.88 -19.55 11.22
C GLU A 241 19.32 -19.16 9.80
N LYS A 242 19.28 -20.13 8.88
CA LYS A 242 19.53 -19.85 7.46
C LYS A 242 18.42 -19.02 6.83
N VAL A 243 17.15 -19.25 7.15
CA VAL A 243 16.03 -18.39 6.72
C VAL A 243 16.20 -16.97 7.22
N LYS A 244 16.60 -16.80 8.48
CA LYS A 244 16.90 -15.49 9.08
C LYS A 244 18.02 -14.77 8.36
N LEU A 245 19.12 -15.47 8.10
CA LEU A 245 20.28 -14.92 7.37
C LEU A 245 19.91 -14.44 5.97
N TRP A 246 19.05 -15.17 5.26
CA TRP A 246 18.67 -14.85 3.88
C TRP A 246 17.59 -13.78 3.77
N TYR A 247 16.60 -13.79 4.68
CA TYR A 247 15.35 -13.08 4.45
C TYR A 247 14.99 -12.03 5.52
N ASN A 248 15.62 -12.05 6.71
CA ASN A 248 15.40 -11.07 7.79
C ASN A 248 16.37 -9.89 7.73
N GLY A 249 16.42 -9.21 6.58
CA GLY A 249 17.39 -8.14 6.31
C GLY A 249 16.90 -6.71 6.60
N TYR A 250 15.64 -6.53 7.02
CA TYR A 250 15.01 -5.21 7.05
C TYR A 250 14.59 -4.81 8.47
N SER A 251 14.98 -3.61 8.90
CA SER A 251 14.53 -2.99 10.16
C SER A 251 14.26 -1.50 9.93
N TRP A 252 13.14 -1.00 10.47
CA TRP A 252 12.77 0.41 10.42
C TRP A 252 12.68 1.00 11.83
N LEU A 253 13.83 1.01 12.52
CA LEU A 253 13.96 1.45 13.92
C LEU A 253 13.10 0.63 14.89
N GLY A 254 12.94 -0.66 14.61
CA GLY A 254 12.20 -1.59 15.47
C GLY A 254 12.63 -3.02 15.21
N GLU A 255 11.75 -3.97 15.54
CA GLU A 255 11.98 -5.39 15.28
C GLU A 255 12.28 -5.64 13.79
N GLY A 256 13.28 -6.49 13.53
CA GLY A 256 13.63 -6.92 12.18
C GLY A 256 12.50 -7.76 11.57
N VAL A 257 12.23 -7.55 10.28
CA VAL A 257 11.22 -8.29 9.55
C VAL A 257 11.81 -9.03 8.35
N TYR A 258 11.17 -10.15 8.07
CA TYR A 258 11.27 -10.90 6.84
C TYR A 258 10.51 -10.22 5.72
N ASN A 259 11.06 -10.28 4.50
CA ASN A 259 10.29 -9.97 3.30
C ASN A 259 9.17 -11.02 3.12
N PRO A 260 7.88 -10.61 3.10
CA PRO A 260 6.76 -11.54 2.98
C PRO A 260 6.82 -12.42 1.74
N PHE A 261 7.17 -11.85 0.60
CA PHE A 261 7.13 -12.56 -0.67
C PHE A 261 8.27 -13.58 -0.78
N ASP A 262 9.45 -13.27 -0.24
CA ASP A 262 10.56 -14.22 -0.15
C ASP A 262 10.18 -15.44 0.68
N ILE A 263 9.60 -15.22 1.86
CA ILE A 263 9.13 -16.30 2.72
C ILE A 263 8.06 -17.14 2.02
N LEU A 264 7.06 -16.50 1.41
CA LEU A 264 5.98 -17.21 0.73
C LEU A 264 6.51 -18.05 -0.44
N LEU A 265 7.47 -17.54 -1.22
CA LEU A 265 8.09 -18.29 -2.32
C LEU A 265 9.00 -19.41 -1.83
N PHE A 266 9.79 -19.17 -0.79
CA PHE A 266 10.66 -20.18 -0.18
C PHE A 266 9.82 -21.35 0.38
N LEU A 267 8.78 -21.05 1.16
CA LEU A 267 7.90 -22.07 1.75
C LEU A 267 7.00 -22.75 0.73
N GLY A 268 6.63 -22.05 -0.34
CA GLY A 268 5.82 -22.58 -1.44
C GLY A 268 6.61 -23.42 -2.46
N SER A 269 7.95 -23.33 -2.45
CA SER A 269 8.80 -24.11 -3.36
C SER A 269 8.98 -25.53 -2.84
N ALA A 270 8.76 -26.53 -3.70
CA ALA A 270 8.95 -27.94 -3.35
C ALA A 270 10.39 -28.25 -2.91
N SER A 271 11.38 -27.57 -3.50
CA SER A 271 12.79 -27.76 -3.16
C SER A 271 13.28 -26.90 -2.00
N ARG A 272 12.49 -25.89 -1.57
CA ARG A 272 12.85 -24.92 -0.51
C ARG A 272 14.27 -24.36 -0.71
N GLU A 273 14.59 -24.03 -1.95
CA GLU A 273 15.88 -23.47 -2.32
C GLU A 273 16.01 -22.03 -1.82
N PHE A 274 17.15 -21.72 -1.20
CA PHE A 274 17.49 -20.36 -0.83
C PHE A 274 17.90 -19.56 -2.08
N LYS A 275 17.06 -18.62 -2.49
CA LYS A 275 17.25 -17.75 -3.67
C LYS A 275 16.98 -16.29 -3.35
N ASN A 276 17.44 -15.41 -4.23
CA ASN A 276 17.18 -13.97 -4.19
C ASN A 276 15.80 -13.61 -4.76
N TYR A 277 14.75 -14.22 -4.21
CA TYR A 277 13.37 -14.09 -4.69
C TYR A 277 12.91 -12.64 -4.84
N TRP A 278 13.27 -11.77 -3.90
CA TRP A 278 12.92 -10.35 -3.92
C TRP A 278 13.56 -9.61 -5.10
N PHE A 279 14.83 -9.89 -5.36
CA PHE A 279 15.56 -9.28 -6.46
C PHE A 279 15.01 -9.75 -7.81
N GLU A 280 14.71 -11.05 -7.95
CA GLU A 280 14.18 -11.63 -9.18
C GLU A 280 12.77 -11.14 -9.52
N THR A 281 11.95 -10.85 -8.50
CA THR A 281 10.51 -10.57 -8.69
C THR A 281 10.08 -9.13 -8.37
N GLY A 282 11.01 -8.32 -7.87
CA GLY A 282 10.78 -6.98 -7.35
C GLY A 282 11.89 -5.98 -7.66
N SER A 283 12.87 -6.32 -8.52
CA SER A 283 14.00 -5.46 -8.86
C SER A 283 13.57 -4.02 -9.19
N PRO A 284 14.06 -3.01 -8.45
CA PRO A 284 13.82 -1.60 -8.76
C PRO A 284 14.65 -1.23 -9.99
N THR A 285 14.11 -1.49 -11.19
CA THR A 285 14.74 -1.17 -12.48
C THR A 285 15.24 0.27 -12.54
N PHE A 286 14.52 1.21 -11.93
CA PHE A 286 14.92 2.60 -11.79
C PHE A 286 16.27 2.78 -11.05
N LEU A 287 16.50 2.02 -9.96
CA LEU A 287 17.74 2.08 -9.18
C LEU A 287 18.90 1.54 -9.99
N LEU A 288 18.71 0.41 -10.69
CA LEU A 288 19.71 -0.16 -11.58
C LEU A 288 20.08 0.79 -12.73
N LYS A 289 19.09 1.48 -13.31
CA LYS A 289 19.33 2.52 -14.31
C LYS A 289 20.14 3.69 -13.73
N LEU A 290 19.76 4.18 -12.54
CA LEU A 290 20.44 5.30 -11.88
C LEU A 290 21.89 4.96 -11.51
N LEU A 291 22.14 3.75 -10.99
CA LEU A 291 23.49 3.27 -10.68
C LEU A 291 24.37 3.22 -11.93
N LYS A 292 23.84 2.72 -13.06
CA LYS A 292 24.54 2.69 -14.35
C LYS A 292 24.83 4.10 -14.88
N GLU A 293 23.85 4.99 -14.89
CA GLU A 293 24.01 6.38 -15.37
C GLU A 293 25.02 7.16 -14.53
N ARG A 294 24.94 7.04 -13.20
CA ARG A 294 25.81 7.78 -12.27
C ARG A 294 27.16 7.11 -12.03
N LYS A 295 27.43 5.97 -12.68
CA LYS A 295 28.67 5.18 -12.53
C LYS A 295 29.03 4.95 -11.05
N TYR A 296 28.04 4.63 -10.22
CA TYR A 296 28.29 4.33 -8.82
C TYR A 296 29.17 3.09 -8.69
N TYR A 297 30.23 3.18 -7.89
CA TYR A 297 31.01 2.01 -7.49
C TYR A 297 30.17 1.20 -6.49
N LEU A 298 29.72 0.02 -6.90
CA LEU A 298 29.09 -0.93 -6.00
C LEU A 298 30.22 -1.70 -5.28
N PRO A 299 30.29 -1.63 -3.95
CA PRO A 299 31.33 -2.29 -3.17
C PRO A 299 31.26 -3.81 -3.26
#